data_AF-A0A3B0IR58-F1
#
_entry.id   AF-A0A3B0IR58-F1
#
_cell.length_a   1.000
_cell.length_b   1.000
_cell.length_c   1.000
_cell.angle_alpha   90.00
_cell.angle_beta   90.00
_cell.angle_gamma   90.00
#
_symmetry.space_group_name_H-M   'P 1'
#
loop_
_entity.id
_entity.type
_entity.pdbx_description
1 polymer ?
#
loop_
_entity_poly.entity_id
_entity_poly.type
_entity_poly.pdbx_seq_one_letter_code
_entity_poly.pdbx_strand_id
1 'polypeptide(L)'
;MVEAKQFLGIADEYGAFEAKRKKQFKRPQTASLKKNVSKPHNCYEYLQARGIDRKTAEEFQVSDAIVWSSEDNRKLPAIAFPYKREGELIQVKRISTVRPSGKKVIFS
;
A
#
# COMPACT_ATOMS: atom_id res chain seq x y z
N MET A 1 23.05 13.09 24.98
CA MET A 1 22.93 14.12 23.93
C MET A 1 21.92 15.23 24.31
N VAL A 2 21.78 15.56 25.59
CA VAL A 2 20.97 16.71 26.07
C VAL A 2 21.92 17.80 26.56
N GLU A 3 22.98 17.43 27.26
CA GLU A 3 24.00 18.36 27.80
C GLU A 3 24.73 19.19 26.73
N ALA A 4 25.12 18.60 25.60
CA ALA A 4 25.81 19.34 24.53
C ALA A 4 24.92 20.37 23.80
N LYS A 5 23.58 20.23 23.90
CA LYS A 5 22.61 21.09 23.19
C LYS A 5 22.39 22.42 23.93
N GLN A 6 22.38 22.38 25.27
CA GLN A 6 22.26 23.59 26.09
C GLN A 6 23.53 24.44 26.05
N PHE A 7 24.70 23.82 25.85
CA PHE A 7 25.98 24.52 25.80
C PHE A 7 26.17 25.42 24.57
N LEU A 8 25.50 25.13 23.43
CA LEU A 8 25.66 25.86 22.17
C LEU A 8 24.55 26.90 21.88
N GLY A 9 23.56 27.06 22.77
CA GLY A 9 22.50 28.06 22.62
C GLY A 9 21.55 27.84 21.43
N ILE A 10 21.57 26.67 20.79
CA ILE A 10 20.71 26.34 19.65
C ILE A 10 19.37 25.81 20.19
N ALA A 11 18.33 26.64 20.17
CA ALA A 11 16.97 26.22 20.46
C ALA A 11 16.43 25.37 19.31
N ASP A 12 16.15 24.09 19.57
CA ASP A 12 15.50 23.18 18.62
C ASP A 12 13.97 23.41 18.64
N GLU A 13 13.53 24.59 18.20
CA GLU A 13 12.12 25.02 18.28
C GLU A 13 11.18 24.20 17.37
N TYR A 14 11.74 23.50 16.38
CA TYR A 14 10.97 22.79 15.35
C TYR A 14 11.19 21.27 15.36
N GLY A 15 11.87 20.73 16.38
CA GLY A 15 12.15 19.30 16.50
C GLY A 15 12.99 18.75 15.34
N ALA A 16 13.82 19.59 14.71
CA ALA A 16 14.64 19.23 13.56
C ALA A 16 15.67 18.14 13.92
N PHE A 17 16.01 18.03 15.21
CA PHE A 17 16.93 17.03 15.74
C PHE A 17 16.24 15.96 16.60
N GLU A 18 14.90 15.86 16.54
CA GLU A 18 14.19 14.73 17.14
C GLU A 18 14.58 13.43 16.42
N ALA A 19 14.90 12.40 17.21
CA ALA A 19 15.18 11.09 16.67
C ALA A 19 13.95 10.61 15.87
N LYS A 20 14.14 10.33 14.57
CA LYS A 20 13.06 9.83 13.71
C LYS A 20 12.36 8.67 14.42
N ARG A 21 11.05 8.82 14.68
CA ARG A 21 10.23 7.77 15.31
C ARG A 21 10.46 6.45 14.57
N LYS A 22 10.90 5.43 15.30
CA LYS A 22 11.03 4.08 14.74
C LYS A 22 9.67 3.66 14.20
N LYS A 23 9.61 3.36 12.90
CA LYS A 23 8.38 2.88 12.26
C LYS A 23 8.06 1.50 12.83
N GLN A 24 7.12 1.44 13.77
CA GLN A 24 6.62 0.17 14.27
C GLN A 24 5.72 -0.45 13.20
N PHE A 25 5.98 -1.70 12.84
CA PHE A 25 5.11 -2.45 11.94
C PHE A 25 3.70 -2.52 12.55
N LYS A 26 2.70 -2.10 11.78
CA LYS A 26 1.29 -2.24 12.16
C LYS A 26 0.63 -3.17 11.16
N ARG A 27 -0.02 -4.21 11.68
CA ARG A 27 -0.80 -5.14 10.87
C ARG A 27 -1.94 -4.41 10.14
N PRO A 28 -2.30 -4.80 8.90
CA PRO A 28 -3.46 -4.26 8.22
C PRO A 28 -4.72 -4.60 9.00
N GLN A 29 -5.55 -3.60 9.29
CA GLN A 29 -6.87 -3.83 9.87
C GLN A 29 -7.89 -4.05 8.74
N THR A 30 -8.72 -5.09 8.85
CA THR A 30 -9.74 -5.41 7.84
C THR A 30 -10.69 -4.23 7.58
N ALA A 31 -11.04 -3.46 8.62
CA ALA A 31 -11.87 -2.26 8.50
C ALA A 31 -11.25 -1.17 7.60
N SER A 32 -9.93 -0.97 7.63
CA SER A 32 -9.27 0.03 6.80
C SER A 32 -9.12 -0.43 5.34
N LEU A 33 -9.04 -1.74 5.11
CA LEU A 33 -8.95 -2.32 3.76
C LEU A 33 -10.25 -2.18 2.96
N LYS A 34 -11.43 -2.31 3.60
CA LYS A 34 -12.75 -2.25 2.93
C LYS A 34 -12.99 -0.98 2.11
N LYS A 35 -12.28 0.12 2.41
CA LYS A 35 -12.37 1.38 1.64
C LYS A 35 -11.80 1.27 0.24
N ASN A 36 -10.82 0.39 0.05
CA ASN A 36 -10.01 0.33 -1.17
C ASN A 36 -9.93 -1.07 -1.79
N VAL A 37 -10.57 -2.06 -1.18
CA VAL A 37 -10.62 -3.45 -1.64
C VAL A 37 -12.08 -3.87 -1.68
N SER A 38 -12.49 -4.45 -2.80
CA SER A 38 -13.85 -4.93 -3.04
C SER A 38 -13.86 -6.41 -3.42
N LYS A 39 -15.04 -6.99 -3.54
CA LYS A 39 -15.18 -8.36 -4.06
C LYS A 39 -14.57 -8.44 -5.47
N PRO A 40 -13.93 -9.56 -5.82
CA PRO A 40 -13.40 -9.77 -7.16
C PRO A 40 -14.52 -9.83 -8.19
N HIS A 41 -14.41 -9.00 -9.22
CA HIS A 41 -15.29 -8.94 -10.37
C HIS A 41 -14.47 -8.70 -11.65
N ASN A 42 -13.74 -7.58 -11.71
CA ASN A 42 -13.00 -7.16 -12.90
C ASN A 42 -11.56 -7.69 -12.93
N CYS A 43 -10.99 -8.03 -11.77
CA CYS A 43 -9.62 -8.47 -11.66
C CYS A 43 -9.33 -9.75 -12.46
N TYR A 44 -10.30 -10.66 -12.57
CA TYR A 44 -10.10 -11.93 -13.28
C TYR A 44 -9.91 -11.76 -14.77
N GLU A 45 -10.72 -10.91 -15.42
CA GLU A 45 -10.60 -10.64 -16.86
C GLU A 45 -9.22 -10.03 -17.18
N TYR A 46 -8.78 -9.05 -16.37
CA TYR A 46 -7.47 -8.45 -16.53
C TYR A 46 -6.32 -9.47 -16.33
N LEU A 47 -6.43 -10.35 -15.33
CA LEU A 47 -5.40 -11.36 -15.05
C LEU A 47 -5.37 -12.45 -16.12
N GLN A 48 -6.53 -12.85 -16.64
CA GLN A 48 -6.65 -13.82 -17.72
C GLN A 48 -6.00 -13.28 -19.00
N ALA A 49 -6.21 -12.01 -19.34
CA ALA A 49 -5.51 -11.35 -20.46
C ALA A 49 -3.98 -11.29 -20.28
N ARG A 50 -3.47 -11.56 -19.06
CA ARG A 50 -2.04 -11.67 -18.73
C ARG A 50 -1.56 -13.12 -18.61
N GLY A 51 -2.40 -14.10 -18.97
CA GLY A 51 -2.07 -15.52 -18.90
C GLY A 51 -2.15 -16.12 -17.50
N ILE A 52 -2.81 -15.45 -16.55
CA ILE A 52 -3.06 -15.97 -15.21
C ILE A 52 -4.49 -16.50 -15.18
N ASP A 53 -4.63 -17.81 -14.95
CA ASP A 53 -5.95 -18.42 -14.90
C ASP A 53 -6.74 -17.99 -13.67
N ARG A 54 -8.06 -18.12 -13.77
CA ARG A 54 -8.98 -17.76 -12.69
C ARG A 54 -8.72 -18.59 -11.43
N LYS A 55 -8.40 -19.88 -11.60
CA LYS A 55 -8.10 -20.79 -10.49
C LYS A 55 -6.92 -20.29 -9.66
N THR A 56 -5.81 -19.89 -10.30
CA THR A 56 -4.66 -19.29 -9.60
C THR A 56 -5.08 -17.98 -8.91
N ALA A 57 -5.83 -17.10 -9.58
CA ALA A 57 -6.26 -15.85 -8.98
C ALA A 57 -7.13 -16.06 -7.72
N GLU A 58 -8.00 -17.07 -7.71
CA GLU A 58 -8.82 -17.47 -6.58
C GLU A 58 -7.99 -18.09 -5.45
N GLU A 59 -7.05 -18.98 -5.77
CA GLU A 59 -6.13 -19.59 -4.81
C GLU A 59 -5.33 -18.54 -4.03
N PHE A 60 -4.86 -17.50 -4.74
CA PHE A 60 -4.14 -16.37 -4.15
C PHE A 60 -5.06 -15.28 -3.57
N GLN A 61 -6.38 -15.49 -3.58
CA GLN A 61 -7.39 -14.58 -3.02
C GLN A 61 -7.25 -13.14 -3.53
N VAL A 62 -6.94 -13.01 -4.81
CA VAL A 62 -6.82 -11.72 -5.47
C VAL A 62 -8.18 -11.05 -5.55
N SER A 63 -8.22 -9.72 -5.36
CA SER A 63 -9.45 -8.95 -5.32
C SER A 63 -9.35 -7.64 -6.10
N ASP A 64 -10.50 -7.08 -6.45
CA ASP A 64 -10.56 -5.73 -7.01
C ASP A 64 -10.17 -4.70 -5.95
N ALA A 65 -9.54 -3.62 -6.43
CA ALA A 65 -9.10 -2.55 -5.58
C ALA A 65 -9.13 -1.19 -6.28
N ILE A 66 -8.89 -0.15 -5.48
CA ILE A 66 -8.59 1.19 -5.96
C ILE A 66 -7.30 1.70 -5.32
N VAL A 67 -6.56 2.50 -6.08
CA VAL A 67 -5.40 3.26 -5.61
C VAL A 67 -5.57 4.73 -5.96
N TRP A 68 -5.03 5.61 -5.11
CA TRP A 68 -4.96 7.03 -5.41
C TRP A 68 -3.70 7.32 -6.24
N SER A 69 -3.88 8.01 -7.38
CA SER A 69 -2.78 8.58 -8.14
C SER A 69 -2.61 10.03 -7.74
N SER A 70 -1.46 10.37 -7.16
CA SER A 70 -1.11 11.76 -6.86
C SER A 70 -0.79 12.57 -8.10
N GLU A 71 -0.31 11.92 -9.17
CA GLU A 71 0.02 12.57 -10.45
C GLU A 71 -1.26 12.99 -11.19
N ASP A 72 -2.25 12.10 -11.29
CA ASP A 72 -3.52 12.36 -11.97
C ASP A 72 -4.61 12.96 -11.05
N ASN A 73 -4.31 13.11 -9.76
CA ASN A 73 -5.24 13.56 -8.71
C ASN A 73 -6.60 12.81 -8.72
N ARG A 74 -6.57 11.49 -8.95
CA ARG A 74 -7.78 10.66 -9.07
C ARG A 74 -7.58 9.23 -8.57
N LYS A 75 -8.70 8.53 -8.36
CA LYS A 75 -8.72 7.10 -8.08
C LYS A 75 -8.53 6.30 -9.38
N LEU A 76 -7.70 5.27 -9.32
CA LEU A 76 -7.46 4.34 -10.41
C LEU A 76 -7.92 2.93 -10.03
N PRO A 77 -8.47 2.16 -10.98
CA PRO A 77 -8.76 0.75 -10.78
C PRO A 77 -7.45 -0.01 -10.57
N ALA A 78 -7.47 -0.93 -9.62
CA ALA A 78 -6.32 -1.71 -9.20
C ALA A 78 -6.71 -3.13 -8.83
N ILE A 79 -5.70 -3.95 -8.61
CA ILE A 79 -5.84 -5.32 -8.13
C ILE A 79 -5.11 -5.42 -6.79
N ALA A 80 -5.78 -5.98 -5.78
CA ALA A 80 -5.24 -6.25 -4.46
C ALA A 80 -4.67 -7.67 -4.37
N PHE A 81 -3.40 -7.76 -3.99
CA PHE A 81 -2.65 -8.98 -3.76
C PHE A 81 -2.37 -9.11 -2.26
N PRO A 82 -3.09 -10.00 -1.56
CA PRO A 82 -2.85 -10.25 -0.14
C PRO A 82 -1.55 -11.03 0.04
N TYR A 83 -0.71 -10.58 0.97
CA TYR A 83 0.46 -11.30 1.42
C TYR A 83 0.16 -11.93 2.78
N LYS A 84 0.19 -13.26 2.80
CA LYS A 84 -0.04 -14.04 4.01
C LYS A 84 1.22 -14.76 4.45
N ARG A 85 1.43 -14.85 5.75
CA ARG A 85 2.45 -15.70 6.38
C ARG A 85 1.73 -16.55 7.42
N GLU A 86 1.87 -17.86 7.34
CA GLU A 86 1.21 -18.80 8.28
C GLU A 86 -0.31 -18.59 8.36
N GLY A 87 -0.95 -18.28 7.22
CA GLY A 87 -2.39 -17.98 7.15
C GLY A 87 -2.77 -16.56 7.59
N GLU A 88 -1.90 -15.83 8.29
CA GLU A 88 -2.14 -14.46 8.73
C GLU A 88 -1.86 -13.42 7.64
N LEU A 89 -2.76 -12.45 7.47
CA LEU A 89 -2.55 -11.33 6.55
C LEU A 89 -1.52 -10.33 7.11
N ILE A 90 -0.39 -10.21 6.41
CA ILE A 90 0.72 -9.32 6.79
C ILE A 90 0.64 -8.00 6.03
N GLN A 91 0.26 -8.04 4.75
CA GLN A 91 0.25 -6.87 3.88
C GLN A 91 -0.72 -7.06 2.71
N VAL A 92 -1.16 -5.96 2.10
CA VAL A 92 -1.90 -6.00 0.82
C VAL A 92 -1.21 -5.05 -0.16
N LYS A 93 -0.69 -5.59 -1.26
CA LYS A 93 -0.19 -4.76 -2.37
C LYS A 93 -1.32 -4.48 -3.33
N ARG A 94 -1.51 -3.22 -3.71
CA ARG A 94 -2.49 -2.80 -4.71
C ARG A 94 -1.77 -2.24 -5.92
N ILE A 95 -2.05 -2.79 -7.09
CA ILE A 95 -1.37 -2.43 -8.33
C ILE A 95 -2.41 -1.95 -9.33
N SER A 96 -2.29 -0.72 -9.81
CA SER A 96 -3.17 -0.15 -10.83
C SER A 96 -3.13 -0.98 -12.11
N THR A 97 -4.29 -1.22 -12.72
CA THR A 97 -4.40 -1.82 -14.06
C THR A 97 -4.11 -0.79 -15.16
N VAL A 98 -4.26 0.50 -14.85
CA VAL A 98 -3.94 1.63 -15.72
C VAL A 98 -2.51 2.12 -15.44
N ARG A 99 -1.85 2.64 -16.48
CA ARG A 99 -0.51 3.22 -16.39
C ARG A 99 -0.50 4.70 -16.81
N PRO A 100 -0.83 5.63 -15.91
CA PRO A 100 -0.65 7.05 -16.18
C PRO A 100 0.80 7.33 -16.59
N SER A 101 1.00 8.07 -17.66
CA SER A 101 2.34 8.42 -18.15
C SER A 101 3.27 7.21 -18.38
N GLY A 102 2.69 6.04 -18.67
CA GLY A 102 3.43 4.77 -18.84
C GLY A 102 3.91 4.11 -17.54
N LYS A 103 3.72 4.73 -16.38
CA LYS A 103 4.20 4.27 -15.07
C LYS A 103 3.15 3.43 -14.35
N LYS A 104 3.60 2.44 -13.57
CA LYS A 104 2.72 1.69 -12.68
C LYS A 104 2.50 2.46 -11.38
N VAL A 105 1.24 2.58 -10.96
CA VAL A 105 0.88 3.06 -9.63
C VAL A 105 0.73 1.87 -8.69
N ILE A 106 1.52 1.85 -7.61
CA ILE A 106 1.56 0.76 -6.62
C ILE A 106 1.37 1.36 -5.23
N PHE A 107 0.46 0.76 -4.44
CA PHE A 107 0.23 1.14 -3.06
C PHE A 107 0.36 -0.08 -2.13
N SER A 108 0.84 0.13 -0.91
CA SER A 108 0.97 -0.90 0.13
C SER A 108 0.25 -0.53 1.41
#